data_AF-A0A842LTU7-F1
#
_entry.id   AF-A0A842LTU7-F1
#
_cell.length_a   1.000
_cell.length_b   1.000
_cell.length_c   1.000
_cell.angle_alpha   90.00
_cell.angle_beta   90.00
_cell.angle_gamma   90.00
#
_symmetry.space_group_name_H-M   'P 1'
#
loop_
_entity.id
_entity.type
_entity.pdbx_description
1 polymer ?
#
loop_
_entity_poly.entity_id
_entity_poly.type
_entity_poly.pdbx_seq_one_letter_code
_entity_poly.pdbx_strand_id
1 'polypeptide(L)'
;MPAQETKPTARIWLEYRGEPILGYGGARILEAIKEERSISKAARRLGMSYRYVWNYLLRIRKATGESVVKTFKGGKSGGGGATLTPLGEYLLKEYRRLENYVGEVLGDEEYWEAVGLKISARNRLKGVVKNVERGDVVTKIRLEIEVPTTITALISTEAADDLDIKVNDRVEAVIKSTEVMIAKEK
;
A
#
# COMPACT_ATOMS: atom_id res chain seq x y z
N MET A 1 18.91 -32.39 7.05
CA MET A 1 19.24 -30.95 7.16
C MET A 1 17.92 -30.19 7.21
N PRO A 2 17.65 -29.39 8.25
CA PRO A 2 16.35 -28.72 8.40
C PRO A 2 16.26 -27.48 7.50
N ALA A 3 15.23 -27.41 6.67
CA ALA A 3 14.93 -26.24 5.84
C ALA A 3 13.97 -25.28 6.60
N GLN A 4 14.39 -24.82 7.80
CA GLN A 4 13.49 -24.18 8.78
C GLN A 4 13.89 -22.75 9.20
N GLU A 5 14.81 -22.09 8.48
CA GLU A 5 15.18 -20.67 8.69
C GLU A 5 15.05 -19.82 7.40
N THR A 6 14.10 -20.15 6.52
CA THR A 6 13.90 -19.44 5.24
C THR A 6 12.93 -18.27 5.38
N LYS A 7 13.43 -17.06 5.61
CA LYS A 7 12.61 -15.84 5.57
C LYS A 7 12.25 -15.47 4.11
N PRO A 8 10.97 -15.22 3.76
CA PRO A 8 10.60 -14.78 2.42
C PRO A 8 11.10 -13.37 2.12
N THR A 9 11.50 -13.12 0.86
CA THR A 9 11.98 -11.81 0.40
C THR A 9 11.52 -11.56 -1.03
N ALA A 10 11.27 -10.30 -1.39
CA ALA A 10 10.96 -9.87 -2.75
C ALA A 10 11.91 -8.75 -3.21
N ARG A 11 11.98 -8.55 -4.53
CA ARG A 11 12.67 -7.42 -5.16
C ARG A 11 11.71 -6.74 -6.12
N ILE A 12 11.49 -5.44 -5.94
CA ILE A 12 10.56 -4.67 -6.76
C ILE A 12 11.33 -3.88 -7.81
N TRP A 13 10.79 -3.87 -9.02
CA TRP A 13 11.24 -3.03 -10.12
C TRP A 13 10.01 -2.37 -10.76
N LEU A 14 10.08 -1.06 -10.99
CA LEU A 14 9.25 -0.38 -11.97
C LEU A 14 9.88 -0.56 -13.34
N GLU A 15 9.08 -1.01 -14.30
CA GLU A 15 9.49 -1.19 -15.69
C GLU A 15 8.81 -0.17 -16.61
N TYR A 16 9.47 0.14 -17.73
CA TYR A 16 8.87 0.91 -18.82
C TYR A 16 9.16 0.19 -20.13
N ARG A 17 8.10 -0.24 -20.84
CA ARG A 17 8.18 -1.02 -22.09
C ARG A 17 9.08 -2.28 -22.00
N GLY A 18 9.12 -2.93 -20.83
CA GLY A 18 9.96 -4.11 -20.57
C GLY A 18 11.42 -3.82 -20.18
N GLU A 19 11.83 -2.55 -20.04
CA GLU A 19 13.12 -2.20 -19.42
C GLU A 19 12.94 -1.83 -17.93
N PRO A 20 13.68 -2.44 -16.98
CA PRO A 20 13.61 -2.09 -15.55
C PRO A 20 14.32 -0.76 -15.25
N ILE A 21 13.51 0.27 -14.96
CA ILE A 21 13.95 1.65 -14.76
C ILE A 21 14.24 2.00 -13.30
N LEU A 22 13.44 1.52 -12.33
CA LEU A 22 13.61 1.89 -10.92
C LEU A 22 13.44 0.69 -9.98
N GLY A 23 14.47 0.37 -9.22
CA GLY A 23 14.40 -0.54 -8.07
C GLY A 23 14.97 0.13 -6.81
N TYR A 24 15.03 -0.60 -5.68
CA TYR A 24 15.47 -0.11 -4.35
C TYR A 24 16.61 0.93 -4.37
N GLY A 25 17.74 0.60 -4.99
CA GLY A 25 18.90 1.50 -5.04
C GLY A 25 18.64 2.80 -5.82
N GLY A 26 17.80 2.74 -6.85
CA GLY A 26 17.33 3.90 -7.61
C GLY A 26 16.34 4.76 -6.83
N ALA A 27 15.40 4.14 -6.11
CA ALA A 27 14.47 4.87 -5.25
C ALA A 27 15.22 5.65 -4.16
N ARG A 28 16.20 5.01 -3.50
CA ARG A 28 17.09 5.69 -2.54
C ARG A 28 17.89 6.84 -3.18
N ILE A 29 18.32 6.72 -4.43
CA ILE A 29 18.95 7.81 -5.19
C ILE A 29 17.98 8.99 -5.36
N LEU A 30 16.75 8.76 -5.80
CA LEU A 30 15.77 9.83 -6.02
C LEU A 30 15.39 10.52 -4.71
N GLU A 31 15.19 9.76 -3.63
CA GLU A 31 14.87 10.26 -2.30
C GLU A 31 16.01 11.10 -1.70
N ALA A 32 17.25 10.60 -1.77
CA ALA A 32 18.41 11.37 -1.33
C ALA A 32 18.61 12.65 -2.16
N ILE A 33 18.27 12.66 -3.46
CA ILE A 33 18.29 13.88 -4.28
C ILE A 33 17.18 14.86 -3.85
N LYS A 34 15.99 14.36 -3.51
CA LYS A 34 14.86 15.17 -3.03
C LYS A 34 15.18 15.89 -1.71
N GLU A 35 15.81 15.18 -0.78
CA GLU A 35 16.22 15.72 0.53
C GLU A 35 17.44 16.65 0.42
N GLU A 36 18.56 16.18 -0.16
CA GLU A 36 19.81 16.93 -0.21
C GLU A 36 19.78 18.13 -1.18
N ARG A 37 18.80 18.12 -2.11
CA ARG A 37 18.66 19.04 -3.25
C ARG A 37 19.91 19.14 -4.14
N SER A 38 20.72 18.07 -4.18
CA SER A 38 21.93 17.99 -4.99
C SER A 38 22.42 16.55 -5.19
N ILE A 39 22.73 16.19 -6.44
CA ILE A 39 23.20 14.84 -6.83
C ILE A 39 24.54 14.49 -6.17
N SER A 40 25.45 15.45 -5.99
CA SER A 40 26.76 15.19 -5.39
C SER A 40 26.71 14.98 -3.88
N LYS A 41 25.78 15.64 -3.18
CA LYS A 41 25.47 15.36 -1.77
C LYS A 41 24.79 13.98 -1.63
N ALA A 42 23.76 13.71 -2.42
CA ALA A 42 23.04 12.44 -2.42
C ALA A 42 23.98 11.24 -2.67
N ALA A 43 24.87 11.36 -3.67
CA ALA A 43 25.88 10.34 -3.96
C ALA A 43 26.79 10.07 -2.74
N ARG A 44 27.35 11.12 -2.11
CA ARG A 44 28.19 10.97 -0.90
C ARG A 44 27.42 10.35 0.26
N ARG A 45 26.20 10.79 0.54
CA ARG A 45 25.35 10.25 1.64
C ARG A 45 25.00 8.77 1.44
N LEU A 46 24.90 8.31 0.19
CA LEU A 46 24.66 6.91 -0.15
C LEU A 46 25.94 6.07 -0.29
N GLY A 47 27.13 6.63 -0.08
CA GLY A 47 28.41 5.96 -0.33
C GLY A 47 28.70 5.66 -1.81
N MET A 48 27.99 6.31 -2.73
CA MET A 48 28.04 6.08 -4.18
C MET A 48 28.92 7.11 -4.88
N SER A 49 29.55 6.71 -5.99
CA SER A 49 30.24 7.68 -6.85
C SER A 49 29.23 8.55 -7.61
N TYR A 50 29.56 9.84 -7.82
CA TYR A 50 28.73 10.74 -8.61
C TYR A 50 28.45 10.18 -10.01
N ARG A 51 29.44 9.54 -10.64
CA ARG A 51 29.31 8.90 -11.96
C ARG A 51 28.29 7.75 -11.95
N TYR A 52 28.25 6.93 -10.90
CA TYR A 52 27.24 5.87 -10.77
C TYR A 52 25.83 6.45 -10.70
N VAL A 53 25.61 7.43 -9.81
CA VAL A 53 24.32 8.09 -9.63
C VAL A 53 23.88 8.80 -10.92
N TRP A 54 24.78 9.55 -11.56
CA TRP A 54 24.50 10.23 -12.83
C TRP A 54 24.13 9.26 -13.95
N ASN A 55 24.88 8.16 -14.10
CA ASN A 55 24.58 7.12 -15.09
C ASN A 55 23.23 6.44 -14.82
N TYR A 56 22.84 6.27 -13.55
CA TYR A 56 21.53 5.71 -13.18
C TYR A 56 20.38 6.62 -13.66
N LEU A 57 20.48 7.94 -13.39
CA LEU A 57 19.49 8.94 -13.81
C LEU A 57 19.41 9.06 -15.34
N LEU A 58 20.55 8.96 -16.03
CA LEU A 58 20.60 8.90 -17.50
C LEU A 58 19.95 7.62 -18.05
N ARG A 59 20.07 6.48 -17.35
CA ARG A 59 19.46 5.21 -17.80
C ARG A 59 17.93 5.27 -17.78
N ILE A 60 17.34 5.86 -16.74
CA ILE A 60 15.88 6.10 -16.72
C ILE A 60 15.50 7.01 -17.90
N ARG A 61 16.18 8.16 -18.08
CA ARG A 61 15.90 9.09 -19.18
C ARG A 61 16.03 8.44 -20.56
N LYS A 62 16.96 7.49 -20.75
CA LYS A 62 17.10 6.75 -22.01
C LYS A 62 15.87 5.88 -22.30
N ALA A 63 15.34 5.21 -21.28
CA ALA A 63 14.17 4.33 -21.41
C ALA A 63 12.84 5.11 -21.54
N THR A 64 12.63 6.13 -20.72
CA THR A 64 11.37 6.90 -20.67
C THR A 64 11.31 8.08 -21.64
N GLY A 65 12.46 8.51 -22.18
CA GLY A 65 12.62 9.78 -22.91
C GLY A 65 12.74 11.02 -22.01
N GLU A 66 12.41 10.91 -20.72
CA GLU A 66 12.19 12.05 -19.82
C GLU A 66 13.18 12.12 -18.65
N SER A 67 13.49 13.34 -18.23
CA SER A 67 14.37 13.59 -17.07
C SER A 67 13.63 13.30 -15.77
N VAL A 68 14.14 12.42 -14.91
CA VAL A 68 13.68 12.27 -13.51
C VAL A 68 14.20 13.37 -12.57
N VAL A 69 15.21 14.13 -13.00
CA VAL A 69 15.78 15.27 -12.25
C VAL A 69 15.90 16.52 -13.11
N LYS A 70 15.73 17.68 -12.45
CA LYS A 70 16.03 19.02 -12.99
C LYS A 70 17.26 19.56 -12.26
N THR A 71 18.29 19.91 -13.02
CA THR A 71 19.56 20.43 -12.50
C THR A 71 19.69 21.94 -12.70
N PHE A 72 20.27 22.63 -11.73
CA PHE A 72 20.51 24.07 -11.74
C PHE A 72 22.03 24.33 -11.71
N LYS A 73 22.55 25.22 -12.56
CA LYS A 73 23.97 25.61 -12.53
C LYS A 73 24.27 26.42 -11.27
N GLY A 74 25.35 26.07 -10.57
CA GLY A 74 25.89 26.88 -9.47
C GLY A 74 26.68 28.09 -9.98
N GLY A 75 26.90 29.07 -9.09
CA GLY A 75 27.74 30.23 -9.35
C GLY A 75 29.25 29.96 -9.25
N LYS A 76 30.06 31.03 -9.19
CA LYS A 76 31.54 30.96 -9.20
C LYS A 76 32.16 30.03 -8.14
N SER A 77 31.51 29.83 -6.99
CA SER A 77 31.99 28.96 -5.91
C SER A 77 31.76 27.46 -6.15
N GLY A 78 31.10 27.08 -7.26
CA GLY A 78 30.73 25.70 -7.55
C GLY A 78 29.49 25.21 -6.80
N GLY A 79 29.05 23.98 -7.12
CA GLY A 79 27.87 23.35 -6.52
C GLY A 79 26.57 23.62 -7.29
N GLY A 80 26.20 22.71 -8.18
CA GLY A 80 24.87 22.70 -8.82
C GLY A 80 23.80 22.11 -7.90
N GLY A 81 22.61 22.71 -7.94
CA GLY A 81 21.40 22.16 -7.31
C GLY A 81 20.74 21.10 -8.19
N ALA A 82 19.96 20.22 -7.59
CA ALA A 82 19.11 19.28 -8.31
C ALA A 82 17.83 18.97 -7.52
N THR A 83 16.70 18.95 -8.20
CA THR A 83 15.42 18.49 -7.64
C THR A 83 14.86 17.37 -8.52
N LEU A 84 13.90 16.60 -8.00
CA LEU A 84 13.11 15.72 -8.84
C LEU A 84 12.24 16.53 -9.83
N THR A 85 11.87 15.90 -10.94
CA THR A 85 10.79 16.36 -11.83
C THR A 85 9.46 15.72 -11.41
N PRO A 86 8.31 16.10 -12.00
CA PRO A 86 7.06 15.38 -11.78
C PRO A 86 7.17 13.86 -12.02
N LEU A 87 7.91 13.44 -13.07
CA LEU A 87 8.20 12.02 -13.30
C LEU A 87 9.08 11.40 -12.20
N GLY A 88 10.10 12.12 -11.71
CA GLY A 88 10.94 11.66 -10.61
C GLY A 88 10.17 11.48 -9.30
N GLU A 89 9.30 12.43 -8.96
CA GLU A 89 8.40 12.33 -7.80
C GLU A 89 7.39 11.20 -7.95
N TYR A 90 6.79 11.04 -9.14
CA TYR A 90 5.86 9.95 -9.44
C TYR A 90 6.51 8.56 -9.29
N LEU A 91 7.67 8.34 -9.93
CA LEU A 91 8.36 7.04 -9.87
C LEU A 91 8.83 6.71 -8.44
N LEU A 92 9.31 7.70 -7.67
CA LEU A 92 9.64 7.50 -6.26
C LEU A 92 8.40 7.14 -5.43
N LYS A 93 7.28 7.85 -5.63
CA LYS A 93 6.01 7.61 -4.93
C LYS A 93 5.46 6.20 -5.21
N GLU A 94 5.36 5.80 -6.47
CA GLU A 94 4.80 4.50 -6.82
C GLU A 94 5.73 3.34 -6.43
N TYR A 95 7.05 3.52 -6.49
CA TYR A 95 7.97 2.53 -5.91
C TYR A 95 7.76 2.38 -4.39
N ARG A 96 7.70 3.47 -3.62
CA ARG A 96 7.44 3.43 -2.17
C ARG A 96 6.07 2.85 -1.83
N ARG A 97 5.05 3.11 -2.66
CA ARG A 97 3.71 2.50 -2.53
C ARG A 97 3.76 0.98 -2.66
N LEU A 98 4.43 0.46 -3.69
CA LEU A 98 4.59 -0.98 -3.90
C LEU A 98 5.46 -1.63 -2.82
N GLU A 99 6.54 -0.96 -2.41
CA GLU A 99 7.45 -1.45 -1.36
C GLU A 99 6.75 -1.57 0.00
N ASN A 100 5.88 -0.62 0.36
CA ASN A 100 5.06 -0.73 1.55
C ASN A 100 4.04 -1.87 1.43
N TYR A 101 3.34 -1.99 0.29
CA TYR A 101 2.33 -3.04 0.09
C TYR A 101 2.92 -4.46 0.15
N VAL A 102 4.04 -4.69 -0.56
CA VAL A 102 4.76 -5.97 -0.51
C VAL A 102 5.42 -6.19 0.85
N GLY A 103 5.89 -5.13 1.52
CA GLY A 103 6.41 -5.20 2.89
C GLY A 103 5.36 -5.62 3.92
N GLU A 104 4.10 -5.21 3.74
CA GLU A 104 2.97 -5.66 4.55
C GLU A 104 2.65 -7.15 4.28
N VAL A 105 2.55 -7.56 3.01
CA VAL A 105 2.27 -8.96 2.62
C VAL A 105 3.39 -9.93 3.04
N LEU A 106 4.66 -9.49 3.08
CA LEU A 106 5.80 -10.30 3.53
C LEU A 106 6.07 -10.21 5.05
N GLY A 107 5.30 -9.41 5.78
CA GLY A 107 5.48 -9.19 7.21
C GLY A 107 4.77 -10.21 8.10
N ASP A 108 3.87 -11.00 7.53
CA ASP A 108 2.87 -11.82 8.23
C ASP A 108 2.62 -13.10 7.40
N GLU A 109 2.78 -14.27 8.02
CA GLU A 109 2.67 -15.56 7.32
C GLU A 109 1.21 -15.96 7.02
N GLU A 110 0.23 -15.36 7.71
CA GLU A 110 -1.20 -15.60 7.51
C GLU A 110 -1.82 -14.64 6.46
N TYR A 111 -1.07 -13.65 5.98
CA TYR A 111 -1.57 -12.57 5.11
C TYR A 111 -2.04 -13.00 3.70
N TRP A 112 -1.83 -14.26 3.32
CA TRP A 112 -2.21 -14.79 2.00
C TRP A 112 -3.74 -14.78 1.76
N GLU A 113 -4.57 -14.76 2.81
CA GLU A 113 -6.03 -14.56 2.66
C GLU A 113 -6.43 -13.09 2.40
N ALA A 114 -5.53 -12.12 2.65
CA ALA A 114 -5.86 -10.68 2.70
C ALA A 114 -5.52 -9.89 1.43
N VAL A 115 -5.13 -10.56 0.33
CA VAL A 115 -4.64 -9.92 -0.92
C VAL A 115 -5.79 -9.34 -1.76
N GLY A 116 -6.47 -8.30 -1.24
CA GLY A 116 -7.58 -7.63 -1.93
C GLY A 116 -7.94 -6.24 -1.41
N LEU A 117 -8.22 -6.08 -0.11
CA LEU A 117 -8.85 -4.86 0.42
C LEU A 117 -8.25 -4.39 1.76
N LYS A 118 -7.69 -3.17 1.76
CA LYS A 118 -7.17 -2.52 2.98
C LYS A 118 -8.26 -1.71 3.69
N ILE A 119 -9.17 -2.43 4.37
CA ILE A 119 -10.28 -1.85 5.15
C ILE A 119 -9.98 -1.82 6.65
N SER A 120 -10.61 -0.90 7.39
CA SER A 120 -10.37 -0.67 8.83
C SER A 120 -11.16 -1.59 9.77
N ALA A 121 -11.81 -2.62 9.25
CA ALA A 121 -12.63 -3.55 10.01
C ALA A 121 -11.77 -4.57 10.77
N ARG A 122 -11.69 -4.41 12.09
CA ARG A 122 -10.88 -5.23 13.00
C ARG A 122 -11.64 -6.40 13.64
N ASN A 123 -12.96 -6.42 13.54
CA ASN A 123 -13.82 -7.46 14.12
C ASN A 123 -14.55 -8.20 12.99
N ARG A 124 -14.37 -9.52 12.88
CA ARG A 124 -14.97 -10.36 11.84
C ARG A 124 -15.55 -11.64 12.43
N LEU A 125 -16.87 -11.84 12.29
CA LEU A 125 -17.61 -13.03 12.72
C LEU A 125 -18.67 -13.33 11.61
N LYS A 126 -18.78 -14.57 11.10
CA LYS A 126 -19.71 -15.09 10.03
C LYS A 126 -20.74 -16.01 10.73
N GLY A 127 -22.04 -16.30 10.39
CA GLY A 127 -22.84 -17.28 11.23
C GLY A 127 -24.38 -17.46 11.15
N VAL A 128 -25.07 -17.85 12.26
CA VAL A 128 -26.38 -18.60 12.28
C VAL A 128 -27.56 -18.05 13.16
N VAL A 129 -28.76 -17.87 12.59
CA VAL A 129 -29.99 -17.33 13.25
C VAL A 129 -30.78 -18.38 14.07
N LYS A 130 -31.51 -17.99 15.14
CA LYS A 130 -32.37 -18.90 15.95
C LYS A 130 -33.82 -18.48 16.29
N ASN A 131 -34.22 -17.19 16.27
CA ASN A 131 -35.63 -16.81 16.49
C ASN A 131 -36.01 -15.47 15.80
N VAL A 132 -37.29 -15.27 15.47
CA VAL A 132 -37.85 -14.01 14.93
C VAL A 132 -39.24 -13.75 15.51
N GLU A 133 -39.39 -12.64 16.24
CA GLU A 133 -40.63 -12.18 16.89
C GLU A 133 -41.10 -10.88 16.18
N ARG A 134 -42.27 -10.87 15.51
CA ARG A 134 -42.77 -9.69 14.77
C ARG A 134 -43.83 -8.91 15.56
N GLY A 135 -43.72 -7.59 15.60
CA GLY A 135 -44.76 -6.66 16.05
C GLY A 135 -44.94 -5.51 15.05
N ASP A 136 -46.01 -4.73 15.20
CA ASP A 136 -46.56 -3.85 14.14
C ASP A 136 -45.64 -2.70 13.69
N VAL A 137 -44.66 -2.33 14.52
CA VAL A 137 -43.66 -1.27 14.23
C VAL A 137 -42.22 -1.79 14.25
N VAL A 138 -41.94 -2.86 15.00
CA VAL A 138 -40.58 -3.41 15.19
C VAL A 138 -40.62 -4.94 15.21
N THR A 139 -39.70 -5.57 14.48
CA THR A 139 -39.44 -7.01 14.51
C THR A 139 -38.12 -7.29 15.23
N LYS A 140 -38.11 -8.30 16.10
CA LYS A 140 -36.98 -8.67 16.96
C LYS A 140 -36.40 -10.01 16.50
N ILE A 141 -35.14 -10.03 16.09
CA ILE A 141 -34.43 -11.22 15.63
C ILE A 141 -33.42 -11.64 16.70
N ARG A 142 -33.33 -12.95 16.99
CA ARG A 142 -32.30 -13.53 17.86
C ARG A 142 -31.38 -14.44 17.04
N LEU A 143 -30.09 -14.30 17.32
CA LEU A 143 -29.00 -14.83 16.54
C LEU A 143 -28.08 -15.59 17.50
N GLU A 144 -27.70 -16.82 17.14
CA GLU A 144 -26.77 -17.60 17.93
C GLU A 144 -25.35 -17.49 17.36
N ILE A 145 -24.42 -17.59 18.28
CA ILE A 145 -23.02 -17.31 18.11
C ILE A 145 -22.28 -18.55 18.56
N GLU A 146 -22.08 -19.47 17.61
CA GLU A 146 -20.83 -20.20 17.58
C GLU A 146 -19.71 -19.20 17.19
N VAL A 147 -18.46 -19.63 17.03
CA VAL A 147 -17.57 -18.91 16.09
C VAL A 147 -17.90 -19.35 14.67
N PRO A 148 -19.20 -19.56 14.34
CA PRO A 148 -19.95 -18.52 13.59
C PRO A 148 -21.12 -17.65 14.26
N THR A 149 -21.05 -16.29 14.22
CA THR A 149 -22.13 -15.21 14.34
C THR A 149 -22.61 -14.56 13.02
N THR A 150 -23.91 -14.43 12.68
CA THR A 150 -24.33 -13.55 11.53
C THR A 150 -24.22 -12.06 11.86
N ILE A 151 -23.71 -11.25 10.91
CA ILE A 151 -23.71 -9.78 10.97
C ILE A 151 -24.83 -9.20 10.10
N THR A 152 -25.55 -8.19 10.60
CA THR A 152 -26.55 -7.41 9.85
C THR A 152 -26.09 -5.96 9.74
N ALA A 153 -26.22 -5.35 8.56
CA ALA A 153 -25.95 -3.94 8.30
C ALA A 153 -27.18 -3.22 7.74
N LEU A 154 -27.22 -1.90 7.86
CA LEU A 154 -28.20 -1.02 7.20
C LEU A 154 -27.45 -0.05 6.29
N ILE A 155 -27.85 0.00 5.01
CA ILE A 155 -27.33 0.91 3.98
C ILE A 155 -28.52 1.55 3.24
N SER A 156 -28.28 2.58 2.44
CA SER A 156 -29.34 3.15 1.59
C SER A 156 -29.54 2.31 0.32
N THR A 157 -30.68 2.47 -0.34
CA THR A 157 -31.03 1.71 -1.56
C THR A 157 -30.03 1.99 -2.68
N GLU A 158 -29.65 3.25 -2.86
CA GLU A 158 -28.71 3.68 -3.90
C GLU A 158 -27.34 3.02 -3.70
N ALA A 159 -26.89 2.86 -2.44
CA ALA A 159 -25.65 2.17 -2.13
C ALA A 159 -25.73 0.64 -2.32
N ALA A 160 -26.92 0.05 -2.35
CA ALA A 160 -27.11 -1.36 -2.71
C ALA A 160 -27.15 -1.55 -4.24
N ASP A 161 -27.80 -0.63 -4.95
CA ASP A 161 -27.90 -0.61 -6.41
C ASP A 161 -26.53 -0.31 -7.07
N ASP A 162 -25.76 0.66 -6.56
CA ASP A 162 -24.39 0.98 -6.99
C ASP A 162 -23.41 -0.20 -6.80
N LEU A 163 -23.71 -1.11 -5.86
CA LEU A 163 -22.94 -2.32 -5.58
C LEU A 163 -23.47 -3.57 -6.30
N ASP A 164 -24.57 -3.45 -7.07
CA ASP A 164 -25.19 -4.51 -7.89
C ASP A 164 -25.51 -5.81 -7.12
N ILE A 165 -25.75 -5.71 -5.80
CA ILE A 165 -25.74 -6.84 -4.85
C ILE A 165 -26.85 -7.85 -5.16
N LYS A 166 -26.44 -9.09 -5.45
CA LYS A 166 -27.31 -10.24 -5.75
C LYS A 166 -27.17 -11.36 -4.73
N VAL A 167 -28.17 -12.24 -4.72
CA VAL A 167 -28.15 -13.45 -3.90
C VAL A 167 -27.01 -14.35 -4.35
N ASN A 168 -26.17 -14.77 -3.39
CA ASN A 168 -24.92 -15.54 -3.53
C ASN A 168 -23.64 -14.73 -3.86
N ASP A 169 -23.67 -13.40 -3.87
CA ASP A 169 -22.45 -12.60 -4.04
C ASP A 169 -21.49 -12.70 -2.84
N ARG A 170 -20.18 -12.63 -3.11
CA ARG A 170 -19.13 -12.68 -2.10
C ARG A 170 -18.77 -11.28 -1.61
N VAL A 171 -19.41 -10.86 -0.52
CA VAL A 171 -19.22 -9.54 0.12
C VAL A 171 -18.60 -9.65 1.51
N GLU A 172 -17.84 -8.64 1.94
CA GLU A 172 -17.28 -8.55 3.30
C GLU A 172 -18.05 -7.55 4.18
N ALA A 173 -18.30 -7.91 5.44
CA ALA A 173 -18.89 -7.00 6.42
C ALA A 173 -17.83 -6.09 7.06
N VAL A 174 -18.01 -4.77 6.98
CA VAL A 174 -17.01 -3.77 7.39
C VAL A 174 -17.48 -2.99 8.63
N ILE A 175 -17.11 -3.46 9.83
CA ILE A 175 -17.45 -2.78 11.09
C ILE A 175 -16.38 -1.73 11.44
N LYS A 176 -16.78 -0.47 11.61
CA LYS A 176 -15.85 0.64 11.90
C LYS A 176 -15.49 0.69 13.39
N SER A 177 -14.21 0.94 13.68
CA SER A 177 -13.64 0.87 15.04
C SER A 177 -14.28 1.83 16.07
N THR A 178 -15.07 2.82 15.65
CA THR A 178 -15.78 3.76 16.55
C THR A 178 -17.13 3.23 17.04
N GLU A 179 -17.65 2.15 16.45
CA GLU A 179 -18.94 1.54 16.84
C GLU A 179 -18.77 0.30 17.76
N VAL A 180 -17.54 0.06 18.24
CA VAL A 180 -17.18 -1.11 19.06
C VAL A 180 -17.14 -0.70 20.54
N MET A 181 -18.07 -1.22 21.35
CA MET A 181 -18.10 -0.99 22.79
C MET A 181 -17.38 -2.12 23.54
N ILE A 182 -16.60 -1.77 24.57
CA ILE A 182 -15.99 -2.73 25.49
C ILE A 182 -16.73 -2.65 26.83
N ALA A 183 -17.15 -3.81 27.35
CA ALA A 183 -17.72 -3.96 28.68
C ALA A 183 -16.79 -4.82 29.56
N LYS A 184 -16.91 -4.63 30.88
CA LYS A 184 -16.25 -5.46 31.89
C LYS A 184 -17.22 -5.63 33.07
N GLU A 185 -17.35 -6.84 33.58
CA GLU A 185 -18.10 -7.09 34.82
C GLU A 185 -17.35 -6.51 36.04
N LYS A 186 -18.08 -6.31 37.14
CA LYS A 186 -17.59 -5.69 38.38
C LYS A 186 -17.05 -6.75 39.35
#